data_AF-E3NM06-F1
#
_entry.id   AF-E3NM06-F1
#
_cell.length_a   1.000
_cell.length_b   1.000
_cell.length_c   1.000
_cell.angle_alpha   90.00
_cell.angle_beta   90.00
_cell.angle_gamma   90.00
#
_symmetry.space_group_name_H-M   'P 1'
#
loop_
_entity.id
_entity.type
_entity.pdbx_description
1 polymer ?
#
loop_
_entity_poly.entity_id
_entity_poly.type
_entity_poly.pdbx_seq_one_letter_code
_entity_poly.pdbx_strand_id
1 'polypeptide(L)'
;MPPLPLLRLPQLILREVFKSLSIIEKIKLSLCSKKMSQINISRLHSQKVILVLDILKQNIRVLSENNRDIFEIFTYPDSEIGQNSNISRGFQIFSKNHQEGCLSVTRNLLKMFQCKVTTNISCYNTDLYQPMVSMLLIRMWNSKSSLFPLKDQKMSSFFTSWQQKIGIINSAWFTLEHLLACTCTTITLGKSHLGSKDLDVMLRNWKAGGFPNLEYLLVDRDYISNNTTTIWKLNPSELRGNVIRTNDGTKKATINTSSGRIEMYVTPVE
;
A
#
# COMPACT_ATOMS: atom_id res chain seq x y z
N MET A 1 -20.59 -34.64 -19.40
CA MET A 1 -19.49 -34.92 -18.46
C MET A 1 -19.86 -34.38 -17.09
N PRO A 2 -19.69 -35.14 -15.99
CA PRO A 2 -19.90 -34.61 -14.65
C PRO A 2 -18.83 -33.56 -14.31
N PRO A 3 -19.17 -32.50 -13.55
CA PRO A 3 -18.22 -31.46 -13.17
C PRO A 3 -17.12 -32.02 -12.25
N LEU A 4 -15.86 -31.68 -12.51
CA LEU A 4 -14.72 -32.09 -11.71
C LEU A 4 -14.79 -31.43 -10.32
N PRO A 5 -14.83 -32.20 -9.20
CA PRO A 5 -14.90 -31.64 -7.87
C PRO A 5 -13.51 -31.14 -7.42
N LEU A 6 -13.09 -29.99 -7.94
CA LEU A 6 -11.76 -29.39 -7.72
C LEU A 6 -11.35 -29.37 -6.24
N LEU A 7 -12.28 -29.02 -5.35
CA LEU A 7 -12.06 -28.92 -3.90
C LEU A 7 -12.01 -30.27 -3.16
N ARG A 8 -12.24 -31.38 -3.85
CA ARG A 8 -12.12 -32.75 -3.32
C ARG A 8 -10.84 -33.45 -3.78
N LEU A 9 -10.06 -32.80 -4.65
CA LEU A 9 -8.79 -33.34 -5.13
C LEU A 9 -7.72 -33.29 -4.02
N PRO A 10 -6.76 -34.25 -4.01
CA PRO A 10 -5.61 -34.19 -3.12
C PRO A 10 -4.80 -32.90 -3.32
N GLN A 11 -4.16 -32.40 -2.25
CA GLN A 11 -3.41 -31.13 -2.29
C GLN A 11 -2.31 -31.11 -3.37
N LEU A 12 -1.67 -32.23 -3.65
CA LEU A 12 -0.64 -32.34 -4.70
C LEU A 12 -1.21 -32.13 -6.11
N ILE A 13 -2.39 -32.69 -6.39
CA ILE A 13 -3.07 -32.53 -7.68
C ILE A 13 -3.60 -31.11 -7.82
N LEU A 14 -4.20 -30.56 -6.76
CA LEU A 14 -4.57 -29.14 -6.70
C LEU A 14 -3.37 -28.25 -7.00
N ARG A 15 -2.18 -28.54 -6.44
CA ARG A 15 -0.97 -27.77 -6.72
C ARG A 15 -0.61 -27.77 -8.20
N GLU A 16 -0.67 -28.92 -8.86
CA GLU A 16 -0.31 -29.02 -10.28
C GLU A 16 -1.32 -28.30 -11.18
N VAL A 17 -2.62 -28.44 -10.88
CA VAL A 17 -3.68 -27.68 -11.55
C VAL A 17 -3.44 -26.18 -11.38
N PHE A 18 -3.14 -25.71 -10.17
CA PHE A 18 -2.91 -24.27 -9.95
C PHE A 18 -1.62 -23.76 -10.59
N LYS A 19 -0.60 -24.59 -10.83
CA LYS A 19 0.59 -24.17 -11.58
C LYS A 19 0.28 -23.88 -13.05
N SER A 20 -0.60 -24.66 -13.68
CA SER A 20 -0.92 -24.51 -15.10
C SER A 20 -1.84 -23.32 -15.39
N LEU A 21 -2.50 -22.77 -14.35
CA LEU A 21 -3.37 -21.60 -14.50
C LEU A 21 -2.59 -20.29 -14.63
N SER A 22 -3.08 -19.44 -15.53
CA SER A 22 -2.70 -18.04 -15.60
C SER A 22 -3.09 -17.27 -14.34
N ILE A 23 -2.49 -16.10 -14.16
CA ILE A 23 -2.77 -15.25 -13.01
C ILE A 23 -4.24 -14.81 -12.96
N ILE A 24 -4.83 -14.57 -14.13
CA ILE A 24 -6.22 -14.18 -14.30
C ILE A 24 -7.14 -15.33 -13.89
N GLU A 25 -6.85 -16.56 -14.32
CA GLU A 25 -7.64 -17.73 -13.96
C GLU A 25 -7.57 -18.03 -12.46
N LYS A 26 -6.39 -17.88 -11.85
CA LYS A 26 -6.23 -18.00 -10.38
C LYS A 26 -7.12 -17.00 -9.64
N ILE A 27 -7.11 -15.75 -10.07
CA ILE A 27 -7.93 -14.69 -9.48
C ILE A 27 -9.41 -15.03 -9.63
N LYS A 28 -9.87 -15.36 -10.85
CA LYS A 28 -11.26 -15.76 -11.11
C LYS A 28 -11.69 -16.91 -10.20
N LEU A 29 -10.91 -17.99 -10.15
CA LEU A 29 -11.20 -19.14 -9.28
C LEU A 29 -11.28 -18.77 -7.81
N SER A 30 -10.37 -17.92 -7.33
CA SER A 30 -10.36 -17.51 -5.92
C SER A 30 -11.60 -16.72 -5.50
N LEU A 31 -12.22 -16.04 -6.46
CA LEU A 31 -13.42 -15.24 -6.23
C LEU A 31 -14.70 -16.07 -6.34
N CYS A 32 -14.63 -17.28 -6.90
CA CYS A 32 -15.80 -18.16 -7.06
C CYS A 32 -16.32 -18.77 -5.74
N SER A 33 -15.50 -18.90 -4.70
CA SER A 33 -15.93 -19.51 -3.44
C SER A 33 -15.05 -19.12 -2.25
N LYS A 34 -15.67 -18.90 -1.09
CA LYS A 34 -14.98 -18.73 0.20
C LYS A 34 -14.06 -19.90 0.54
N LYS A 35 -14.43 -21.13 0.13
CA LYS A 35 -13.59 -22.32 0.37
C LYS A 35 -12.35 -22.32 -0.52
N MET A 36 -12.44 -21.74 -1.73
CA MET A 36 -11.31 -21.60 -2.65
C MET A 36 -10.33 -20.51 -2.19
N SER A 37 -10.84 -19.38 -1.68
CA SER A 37 -10.00 -18.29 -1.15
C SER A 37 -9.24 -18.65 0.14
N GLN A 38 -9.71 -19.67 0.88
CA GLN A 38 -9.02 -20.20 2.06
C GLN A 38 -7.93 -21.22 1.74
N ILE A 39 -7.89 -21.77 0.52
CA ILE A 39 -6.80 -22.66 0.15
C ILE A 39 -5.53 -21.82 0.12
N ASN A 40 -4.59 -22.13 1.01
CA ASN A 40 -3.31 -21.44 1.17
C ASN A 40 -2.33 -21.83 0.03
N ILE A 41 -2.77 -21.64 -1.21
CA ILE A 41 -2.01 -21.93 -2.43
C ILE A 41 -0.79 -21.01 -2.55
N SER A 42 -0.80 -19.88 -1.86
CA SER A 42 0.29 -18.89 -1.83
C SER A 42 1.61 -19.41 -1.30
N ARG A 43 1.63 -20.43 -0.44
CA ARG A 43 2.91 -20.99 0.04
C ARG A 43 3.67 -21.76 -1.04
N LEU A 44 3.04 -22.07 -2.18
CA LEU A 44 3.58 -23.08 -3.08
C LEU A 44 4.25 -22.52 -4.34
N HIS A 45 3.82 -21.37 -4.88
CA HIS A 45 4.32 -20.75 -6.14
C HIS A 45 3.98 -19.25 -6.30
N SER A 46 4.07 -18.43 -5.24
CA SER A 46 3.59 -17.04 -5.28
C SER A 46 4.26 -16.20 -6.38
N GLN A 47 3.54 -16.04 -7.50
CA GLN A 47 3.88 -15.08 -8.55
C GLN A 47 3.82 -13.66 -7.96
N LYS A 48 4.74 -12.82 -8.41
CA LYS A 48 4.75 -11.40 -8.04
C LYS A 48 3.75 -10.65 -8.89
N VAL A 49 2.92 -9.85 -8.24
CA VAL A 49 1.90 -9.02 -8.89
C VAL A 49 1.97 -7.60 -8.40
N ILE A 50 1.67 -6.63 -9.26
CA ILE A 50 1.47 -5.25 -8.83
C ILE A 50 -0.03 -5.01 -8.73
N LEU A 51 -0.51 -4.70 -7.54
CA LEU A 51 -1.88 -4.27 -7.28
C LEU A 51 -1.92 -2.76 -7.36
N VAL A 52 -2.49 -2.22 -8.44
CA VAL A 52 -2.83 -0.81 -8.56
C VAL A 52 -4.26 -0.62 -8.09
N LEU A 53 -4.43 0.04 -6.96
CA LEU A 53 -5.75 0.49 -6.52
C LEU A 53 -6.04 1.82 -7.24
N ASP A 54 -6.98 1.82 -8.20
CA ASP A 54 -7.45 3.02 -8.92
C ASP A 54 -8.80 3.46 -8.36
N ILE A 55 -8.74 4.53 -7.59
CA ILE A 55 -9.87 5.02 -6.80
C ILE A 55 -10.87 5.80 -7.67
N LEU A 56 -10.41 6.48 -8.71
CA LEU A 56 -11.29 7.23 -9.62
C LEU A 56 -12.17 6.28 -10.42
N LYS A 57 -11.57 5.18 -10.86
CA LYS A 57 -12.26 4.15 -11.65
C LYS A 57 -12.97 3.09 -10.81
N GLN A 58 -12.87 3.18 -9.48
CA GLN A 58 -13.44 2.19 -8.57
C GLN A 58 -13.00 0.76 -8.97
N ASN A 59 -11.71 0.58 -9.26
CA ASN A 59 -11.20 -0.71 -9.68
C ASN A 59 -9.83 -1.03 -9.06
N ILE A 60 -9.56 -2.34 -8.98
CA ILE A 60 -8.28 -2.91 -8.60
C ILE A 60 -7.66 -3.46 -9.86
N ARG A 61 -6.58 -2.86 -10.32
CA ARG A 61 -5.81 -3.39 -11.44
C ARG A 61 -4.73 -4.31 -10.91
N VAL A 62 -4.67 -5.52 -11.44
CA VAL A 62 -3.65 -6.51 -11.16
C VAL A 62 -2.74 -6.59 -12.37
N LEU A 63 -1.47 -6.29 -12.18
CA LEU A 63 -0.43 -6.34 -13.19
C LEU A 63 0.50 -7.52 -12.88
N SER A 64 0.82 -8.31 -13.89
CA SER A 64 1.96 -9.24 -13.80
C SER A 64 3.28 -8.45 -13.72
N GLU A 65 4.29 -8.95 -13.01
CA GLU A 65 5.60 -8.28 -12.87
C GLU A 65 6.26 -7.95 -14.23
N ASN A 66 5.97 -8.73 -15.28
CA ASN A 66 6.45 -8.48 -16.64
C ASN A 66 5.64 -7.42 -17.40
N ASN A 67 4.64 -6.77 -16.78
CA ASN A 67 3.71 -5.78 -17.36
C ASN A 67 2.97 -6.21 -18.63
N ARG A 68 2.99 -7.50 -19.01
CA ARG A 68 2.31 -8.01 -20.21
C ARG A 68 0.82 -8.26 -20.02
N ASP A 69 0.40 -8.49 -18.78
CA ASP A 69 -0.99 -8.80 -18.43
C ASP A 69 -1.52 -7.78 -17.43
N ILE A 70 -2.50 -6.99 -17.89
CA ILE A 70 -3.30 -6.09 -17.05
C ILE A 70 -4.68 -6.72 -16.89
N PHE A 71 -5.13 -6.84 -15.65
CA PHE A 71 -6.45 -7.34 -15.33
C PHE A 71 -7.15 -6.40 -14.36
N GLU A 72 -8.33 -5.91 -14.74
CA GLU A 72 -9.06 -4.94 -13.92
C GLU A 72 -10.20 -5.62 -13.16
N ILE A 73 -10.27 -5.44 -11.85
CA ILE A 73 -11.34 -5.93 -11.00
C ILE A 73 -12.18 -4.73 -10.58
N PHE A 74 -13.40 -4.65 -11.05
CA PHE A 74 -14.32 -3.59 -10.69
C PHE A 74 -15.20 -4.04 -9.53
N THR A 75 -15.32 -3.19 -8.52
CA THR A 75 -16.16 -3.50 -7.35
C THR A 75 -17.35 -2.55 -7.35
N TYR A 76 -18.53 -3.10 -7.65
CA TYR A 76 -19.78 -2.37 -7.71
C TYR A 76 -20.63 -2.65 -6.48
N PRO A 77 -21.44 -1.69 -6.02
CA PRO A 77 -22.44 -1.96 -5.00
C PRO A 77 -23.52 -2.92 -5.53
N ASP A 78 -24.10 -3.74 -4.66
CA ASP A 78 -25.19 -4.67 -5.00
C ASP A 78 -26.42 -3.94 -5.59
N SER A 79 -26.55 -2.64 -5.35
CA SER A 79 -27.59 -1.79 -5.96
C SER A 79 -27.43 -1.56 -7.46
N GLU A 80 -26.25 -1.86 -8.03
CA GLU A 80 -25.94 -1.67 -9.45
C GLU A 80 -26.00 -2.98 -10.26
N ILE A 81 -26.59 -4.05 -9.69
CA ILE A 81 -26.84 -5.31 -10.39
C ILE A 81 -27.81 -5.03 -11.55
N GLY A 82 -27.29 -5.02 -12.78
CA GLY A 82 -28.05 -4.80 -14.01
C GLY A 82 -27.34 -3.95 -15.06
N GLN A 83 -26.31 -3.18 -14.68
CA GLN A 83 -25.50 -2.45 -15.65
C GLN A 83 -24.38 -3.32 -16.21
N ASN A 84 -24.64 -3.94 -17.37
CA ASN A 84 -23.63 -4.66 -18.15
C ASN A 84 -22.65 -3.65 -18.76
N SER A 85 -21.64 -3.21 -18.00
CA SER A 85 -20.49 -2.55 -18.60
C SER A 85 -19.69 -3.63 -19.36
N ASN A 86 -19.59 -3.48 -20.68
CA ASN A 86 -18.77 -4.33 -21.53
C ASN A 86 -17.30 -4.20 -21.11
N ILE A 87 -16.83 -5.06 -20.21
CA ILE A 87 -15.45 -5.07 -19.76
C ILE A 87 -14.69 -6.10 -20.58
N SER A 88 -13.86 -5.62 -21.52
CA SER A 88 -13.08 -6.47 -22.42
C SER A 88 -11.95 -7.24 -21.72
N ARG A 89 -11.47 -6.77 -20.55
CA ARG A 89 -10.27 -7.32 -19.88
C ARG A 89 -10.29 -7.28 -18.35
N GLY A 90 -11.44 -7.61 -17.75
CA GLY A 90 -11.64 -7.48 -16.31
C GLY A 90 -12.77 -8.34 -15.76
N PHE A 91 -13.05 -8.17 -14.47
CA PHE A 91 -14.05 -8.94 -13.72
C PHE A 91 -14.80 -8.04 -12.76
N GLN A 92 -16.11 -8.22 -12.70
CA GLN A 92 -16.98 -7.46 -11.81
C GLN A 92 -17.23 -8.24 -10.53
N ILE A 93 -17.18 -7.56 -9.41
CA ILE A 93 -17.54 -8.10 -8.10
C ILE A 93 -18.59 -7.17 -7.53
N PHE A 94 -19.73 -7.75 -7.18
CA PHE A 94 -20.78 -7.05 -6.46
C PHE A 94 -20.59 -7.29 -4.96
N SER A 95 -20.72 -6.23 -4.19
CA SER A 95 -20.62 -6.24 -2.74
C SER A 95 -21.56 -5.18 -2.18
N LYS A 96 -21.86 -5.21 -0.87
CA LYS A 96 -22.77 -4.22 -0.27
C LYS A 96 -22.38 -2.78 -0.56
N ASN A 97 -21.07 -2.51 -0.59
CA ASN A 97 -20.51 -1.26 -1.06
C ASN A 97 -19.11 -1.48 -1.65
N HIS A 98 -18.61 -0.47 -2.34
CA HIS A 98 -17.31 -0.50 -2.99
C HIS A 98 -16.16 -0.78 -1.99
N GLN A 99 -16.22 -0.21 -0.78
CA GLN A 99 -15.22 -0.39 0.27
C GLN A 99 -15.08 -1.87 0.68
N GLU A 100 -16.17 -2.54 0.97
CA GLU A 100 -16.19 -3.95 1.36
C GLU A 100 -15.68 -4.83 0.22
N GLY A 101 -16.11 -4.56 -1.01
CA GLY A 101 -15.67 -5.27 -2.20
C GLY A 101 -14.16 -5.17 -2.38
N CYS A 102 -13.63 -3.95 -2.40
CA CYS A 102 -12.19 -3.73 -2.56
C CYS A 102 -11.36 -4.31 -1.40
N LEU A 103 -11.86 -4.24 -0.16
CA LEU A 103 -11.20 -4.81 1.02
C LEU A 103 -11.09 -6.33 0.89
N SER A 104 -12.20 -6.97 0.51
CA SER A 104 -12.30 -8.41 0.35
C SER A 104 -11.34 -8.91 -0.73
N VAL A 105 -11.36 -8.25 -1.90
CA VAL A 105 -10.48 -8.58 -3.02
C VAL A 105 -9.02 -8.37 -2.66
N THR A 106 -8.68 -7.21 -2.11
CA THR A 106 -7.30 -6.89 -1.72
C THR A 106 -6.78 -7.90 -0.70
N ARG A 107 -7.59 -8.26 0.31
CA ARG A 107 -7.24 -9.30 1.29
C ARG A 107 -6.99 -10.64 0.63
N ASN A 108 -7.84 -11.04 -0.30
CA ASN A 108 -7.71 -12.32 -0.99
C ASN A 108 -6.44 -12.35 -1.87
N LEU A 109 -6.21 -11.32 -2.69
CA LEU A 109 -5.02 -11.21 -3.53
C LEU A 109 -3.74 -11.21 -2.70
N LEU A 110 -3.72 -10.47 -1.59
CA LEU A 110 -2.61 -10.45 -0.63
C LEU A 110 -2.37 -11.78 0.09
N LYS A 111 -3.38 -12.67 0.13
CA LYS A 111 -3.22 -14.03 0.63
C LYS A 111 -2.70 -14.99 -0.43
N MET A 112 -2.88 -14.69 -1.72
CA MET A 112 -2.57 -15.58 -2.84
C MET A 112 -1.23 -15.30 -3.52
N PHE A 113 -0.84 -14.02 -3.59
CA PHE A 113 0.30 -13.57 -4.39
C PHE A 113 1.30 -12.79 -3.55
N GLN A 114 2.52 -12.68 -4.09
CA GLN A 114 3.49 -11.69 -3.63
C GLN A 114 3.12 -10.33 -4.25
N CYS A 115 2.24 -9.59 -3.58
CA CYS A 115 1.73 -8.33 -4.11
C CYS A 115 2.65 -7.15 -3.79
N LYS A 116 3.04 -6.39 -4.81
CA LYS A 116 3.43 -4.99 -4.70
C LYS A 116 2.17 -4.14 -4.78
N VAL A 117 1.76 -3.50 -3.69
CA VAL A 117 0.59 -2.61 -3.72
C VAL A 117 1.07 -1.22 -4.10
N THR A 118 0.68 -0.76 -5.28
CA THR A 118 0.85 0.63 -5.69
C THR A 118 -0.49 1.29 -5.57
N THR A 119 -0.53 2.40 -4.87
CA THR A 119 -1.76 3.13 -4.71
C THR A 119 -1.55 4.45 -5.46
N ASN A 120 -2.15 4.60 -6.65
CA ASN A 120 -2.21 5.92 -7.30
C ASN A 120 -3.27 6.72 -6.55
N ILE A 121 -2.93 7.10 -5.31
CA ILE A 121 -3.87 7.72 -4.41
C ILE A 121 -3.89 9.20 -4.81
N SER A 122 -4.92 9.58 -5.55
CA SER A 122 -5.47 10.91 -5.49
C SER A 122 -6.84 10.77 -4.81
N CYS A 123 -6.83 10.49 -3.51
CA CYS A 123 -8.05 10.23 -2.72
C CYS A 123 -8.75 11.55 -2.39
N TYR A 124 -9.78 11.90 -3.14
CA TYR A 124 -10.65 13.02 -2.79
C TYR A 124 -11.70 12.67 -1.71
N ASN A 125 -11.88 11.39 -1.36
CA ASN A 125 -12.89 10.97 -0.39
C ASN A 125 -12.37 9.88 0.58
N THR A 126 -12.35 10.18 1.88
CA THR A 126 -11.47 9.55 2.88
C THR A 126 -12.03 8.37 3.63
N ASP A 127 -13.33 8.37 3.88
CA ASP A 127 -13.89 7.51 4.92
C ASP A 127 -14.07 6.07 4.42
N LEU A 128 -14.18 5.92 3.09
CA LEU A 128 -14.34 4.64 2.42
C LEU A 128 -13.08 3.75 2.42
N TYR A 129 -11.89 4.28 2.67
CA TYR A 129 -10.65 3.50 2.47
C TYR A 129 -9.64 3.53 3.60
N GLN A 130 -9.91 4.25 4.68
CA GLN A 130 -9.15 4.15 5.93
C GLN A 130 -8.88 2.67 6.29
N PRO A 131 -9.85 1.74 6.26
CA PRO A 131 -9.59 0.35 6.64
C PRO A 131 -8.62 -0.39 5.70
N MET A 132 -8.57 -0.04 4.40
CA MET A 132 -7.61 -0.65 3.47
C MET A 132 -6.20 -0.19 3.76
N VAL A 133 -6.01 1.12 3.93
CA VAL A 133 -4.70 1.68 4.22
C VAL A 133 -4.23 1.23 5.60
N SER A 134 -5.10 1.24 6.63
CA SER A 134 -4.79 0.69 7.95
C SER A 134 -4.41 -0.79 7.87
N MET A 135 -5.10 -1.61 7.08
CA MET A 135 -4.74 -3.01 6.87
C MET A 135 -3.36 -3.18 6.23
N LEU A 136 -3.02 -2.35 5.24
CA LEU A 136 -1.70 -2.36 4.60
C LEU A 136 -0.61 -1.96 5.60
N LEU A 137 -0.84 -0.90 6.38
CA LEU A 137 0.10 -0.41 7.39
C LEU A 137 0.32 -1.41 8.53
N ILE A 138 -0.73 -2.06 9.03
CA ILE A 138 -0.60 -3.16 10.02
C ILE A 138 0.29 -4.27 9.47
N ARG A 139 0.10 -4.63 8.19
CA ARG A 139 0.92 -5.66 7.55
C ARG A 139 2.38 -5.23 7.42
N MET A 140 2.64 -3.97 7.09
CA MET A 140 3.98 -3.39 7.05
C MET A 140 4.63 -3.37 8.44
N TRP A 141 3.87 -2.99 9.48
CA TRP A 141 4.33 -3.01 10.87
C TRP A 141 4.70 -4.42 11.33
N ASN A 142 3.82 -5.39 11.11
CA ASN A 142 4.06 -6.79 11.50
C ASN A 142 5.27 -7.39 10.78
N SER A 143 5.62 -6.90 9.57
CA SER A 143 6.85 -7.32 8.88
C SER A 143 8.13 -6.76 9.51
N LYS A 144 8.07 -5.59 10.17
CA LYS A 144 9.18 -4.98 10.93
C LYS A 144 9.29 -5.56 12.34
N SER A 145 8.15 -5.76 13.01
CA SER A 145 8.05 -6.08 14.43
C SER A 145 8.24 -7.58 14.74
N SER A 146 9.10 -8.29 14.01
CA SER A 146 9.40 -9.70 14.31
C SER A 146 10.16 -9.82 15.64
N LEU A 147 9.43 -9.80 16.76
CA LEU A 147 9.92 -10.09 18.11
C LEU A 147 10.15 -11.59 18.33
N PHE A 148 10.32 -12.37 17.26
CA PHE A 148 10.76 -13.77 17.33
C PHE A 148 12.06 -13.90 16.54
N PRO A 149 13.19 -14.20 17.20
CA PRO A 149 14.48 -14.34 16.55
C PRO A 149 14.53 -15.70 15.86
N LEU A 150 13.96 -15.79 14.66
CA LEU A 150 14.41 -16.78 13.67
C LEU A 150 15.04 -16.00 12.54
N LYS A 151 16.37 -15.95 12.63
CA LYS A 151 17.29 -15.27 11.73
C LYS A 151 17.35 -16.03 10.40
N ASP A 152 16.27 -15.98 9.63
CA ASP A 152 16.32 -16.30 8.21
C ASP A 152 16.67 -15.01 7.47
N GLN A 153 17.98 -14.80 7.23
CA GLN A 153 18.54 -13.69 6.47
C GLN A 153 17.96 -13.59 5.04
N LYS A 154 17.37 -14.68 4.55
CA LYS A 154 16.59 -14.69 3.31
C LYS A 154 15.30 -13.88 3.45
N MET A 155 14.60 -13.98 4.59
CA MET A 155 13.30 -13.37 4.83
C MET A 155 13.34 -11.84 4.87
N SER A 156 14.39 -11.24 5.48
CA SER A 156 14.55 -9.78 5.49
C SER A 156 14.89 -9.21 4.10
N SER A 157 15.70 -9.93 3.29
CA SER A 157 16.03 -9.53 1.91
C SER A 157 14.83 -9.54 0.95
N PHE A 158 13.77 -10.27 1.28
CA PHE A 158 12.54 -10.30 0.48
C PHE A 158 11.65 -9.07 0.68
N PHE A 159 11.75 -8.39 1.84
CA PHE A 159 10.92 -7.21 2.15
C PHE A 159 11.59 -5.86 1.82
N THR A 160 12.91 -5.83 1.66
CA THR A 160 13.68 -4.60 1.41
C THR A 160 13.55 -4.04 -0.02
N SER A 161 13.03 -4.81 -0.97
CA SER A 161 12.84 -4.36 -2.37
C SER A 161 11.46 -3.75 -2.66
N TRP A 162 10.64 -3.49 -1.64
CA TRP A 162 9.25 -3.04 -1.83
C TRP A 162 9.11 -1.52 -1.79
N GLN A 163 9.51 -0.86 -2.87
CA GLN A 163 9.31 0.58 -3.04
C GLN A 163 7.86 0.88 -3.43
N GLN A 164 7.04 1.27 -2.45
CA GLN A 164 5.65 1.67 -2.65
C GLN A 164 5.54 3.18 -2.43
N LYS A 165 5.00 3.89 -3.41
CA LYS A 165 4.60 5.29 -3.28
C LYS A 165 3.20 5.31 -2.66
N ILE A 166 2.98 6.08 -1.60
CA ILE A 166 1.66 6.30 -0.97
C ILE A 166 1.30 7.78 -1.08
N GLY A 167 0.04 8.11 -1.39
CA GLY A 167 -0.38 9.48 -1.73
C GLY A 167 -1.74 9.92 -1.18
N ILE A 168 -1.94 10.17 0.09
CA ILE A 168 -3.29 10.40 0.63
C ILE A 168 -3.65 11.90 0.60
N ILE A 169 -4.45 12.37 -0.36
CA ILE A 169 -4.82 13.81 -0.51
C ILE A 169 -5.66 14.36 0.65
N ASN A 170 -6.54 13.57 1.25
CA ASN A 170 -7.22 13.96 2.48
C ASN A 170 -6.78 12.98 3.58
N SER A 171 -5.83 13.41 4.38
CA SER A 171 -5.10 12.56 5.34
C SER A 171 -5.34 12.99 6.79
N ALA A 172 -6.45 13.67 7.07
CA ALA A 172 -6.86 14.06 8.42
C ALA A 172 -6.92 12.88 9.42
N TRP A 173 -7.28 11.69 8.94
CA TRP A 173 -7.34 10.46 9.74
C TRP A 173 -5.97 9.76 9.89
N PHE A 174 -4.96 10.17 9.13
CA PHE A 174 -3.64 9.53 9.11
C PHE A 174 -2.78 10.07 10.26
N THR A 175 -2.51 9.21 11.25
CA THR A 175 -1.79 9.59 12.48
C THR A 175 -0.26 9.45 12.35
N LEU A 176 0.47 10.00 13.32
CA LEU A 176 1.93 9.83 13.41
C LEU A 176 2.35 8.36 13.47
N GLU A 177 1.60 7.51 14.19
CA GLU A 177 1.88 6.08 14.27
C GLU A 177 1.82 5.40 12.90
N HIS A 178 0.81 5.74 12.10
CA HIS A 178 0.69 5.27 10.72
C HIS A 178 1.90 5.70 9.88
N LEU A 179 2.38 6.94 10.07
CA LEU A 179 3.58 7.44 9.38
C LEU A 179 4.83 6.66 9.77
N LEU A 180 5.07 6.43 11.06
CA LEU A 180 6.24 5.71 11.58
C LEU A 180 6.24 4.22 11.17
N ALA A 181 5.06 3.63 10.98
CA ALA A 181 4.93 2.28 10.45
C ALA A 181 5.35 2.16 8.99
N CYS A 182 5.27 3.26 8.22
CA CYS A 182 5.48 3.27 6.79
C CYS A 182 6.93 2.87 6.39
N THR A 183 7.07 2.15 5.27
CA THR A 183 8.35 1.74 4.65
C THR A 183 8.48 2.21 3.21
N CYS A 184 7.58 3.10 2.80
CA CYS A 184 7.47 3.64 1.46
C CYS A 184 8.68 4.52 1.11
N THR A 185 9.00 4.57 -0.19
CA THR A 185 10.02 5.49 -0.71
C THR A 185 9.48 6.87 -0.95
N THR A 186 8.21 6.95 -1.34
CA THR A 186 7.50 8.20 -1.58
C THR A 186 6.26 8.20 -0.69
N ILE A 187 6.12 9.22 0.15
CA ILE A 187 4.95 9.43 1.00
C ILE A 187 4.43 10.83 0.70
N THR A 188 3.19 10.93 0.23
CA THR A 188 2.51 12.21 0.00
C THR A 188 1.23 12.21 0.83
N LEU A 189 1.04 13.23 1.65
CA LEU A 189 -0.11 13.39 2.54
C LEU A 189 -0.65 14.82 2.36
N GLY A 190 -1.83 14.97 1.78
CA GLY A 190 -2.54 16.25 1.69
C GLY A 190 -3.61 16.40 2.78
N LYS A 191 -4.02 17.64 3.07
CA LYS A 191 -4.97 17.98 4.14
C LYS A 191 -4.72 17.18 5.42
N SER A 192 -3.46 17.06 5.80
CA SER A 192 -3.07 16.26 6.96
C SER A 192 -3.35 17.02 8.26
N HIS A 193 -3.65 16.27 9.33
CA HIS A 193 -3.65 16.80 10.69
C HIS A 193 -2.28 16.68 11.38
N LEU A 194 -1.28 16.08 10.71
CA LEU A 194 0.08 15.97 11.24
C LEU A 194 0.67 17.37 11.46
N GLY A 195 0.88 17.69 12.73
CA GLY A 195 1.38 18.98 13.17
C GLY A 195 2.90 19.04 13.21
N SER A 196 3.43 20.21 13.56
CA SER A 196 4.88 20.40 13.69
C SER A 196 5.54 19.47 14.71
N LYS A 197 4.82 19.12 15.78
CA LYS A 197 5.29 18.17 16.81
C LYS A 197 5.44 16.76 16.24
N ASP A 198 4.48 16.30 15.44
CA ASP A 198 4.55 14.99 14.79
C ASP A 198 5.73 14.91 13.81
N LEU A 199 5.93 16.00 13.07
CA LEU A 199 7.03 16.13 12.11
C LEU A 199 8.39 16.20 12.82
N ASP A 200 8.49 16.82 13.99
CA ASP A 200 9.71 16.76 14.82
C ASP A 200 10.04 15.30 15.20
N VAL A 201 9.05 14.56 15.70
CA VAL A 201 9.24 13.14 16.06
C VAL A 201 9.66 12.32 14.84
N MET A 202 9.03 12.54 13.68
CA MET A 202 9.38 11.86 12.44
C MET A 202 10.82 12.16 12.00
N LEU A 203 11.23 13.44 12.00
CA LEU A 203 12.58 13.84 11.61
C LEU A 203 13.66 13.30 12.56
N ARG A 204 13.39 13.26 13.87
CA ARG A 204 14.29 12.62 14.85
C ARG A 204 14.43 11.13 14.57
N ASN A 205 13.32 10.45 14.29
CA ASN A 205 13.34 9.03 13.94
C ASN A 205 14.13 8.79 12.64
N TRP A 206 13.94 9.62 11.61
CA TRP A 206 14.73 9.55 10.38
C TRP A 206 16.23 9.76 10.64
N LYS A 207 16.61 10.77 11.44
CA LYS A 207 18.01 11.00 11.83
C LYS A 207 18.64 9.80 12.54
N ALA A 208 17.87 9.09 13.36
CA ALA A 208 18.30 7.89 14.06
C ALA A 208 18.40 6.64 13.15
N GLY A 209 18.18 6.75 11.84
CA GLY A 209 18.22 5.64 10.89
C GLY A 209 16.86 4.99 10.62
N GLY A 210 15.77 5.57 11.15
CA GLY A 210 14.41 5.22 10.75
C GLY A 210 14.13 5.58 9.29
N PHE A 211 13.04 5.02 8.73
CA PHE A 211 12.65 5.23 7.33
C PHE A 211 13.76 4.87 6.30
N PRO A 212 14.29 3.62 6.34
CA PRO A 212 15.49 3.23 5.59
C PRO A 212 15.34 3.33 4.07
N ASN A 213 14.11 3.36 3.55
CA ASN A 213 13.85 3.42 2.11
C ASN A 213 13.33 4.79 1.66
N LEU A 214 13.10 5.74 2.57
CA LEU A 214 12.49 7.02 2.20
C LEU A 214 13.39 7.81 1.26
N GLU A 215 12.81 8.26 0.16
CA GLU A 215 13.41 9.10 -0.89
C GLU A 215 12.67 10.45 -0.97
N TYR A 216 11.35 10.45 -0.73
CA TYR A 216 10.50 11.62 -0.82
C TYR A 216 9.38 11.59 0.22
N LEU A 217 9.21 12.69 0.95
CA LEU A 217 8.06 12.94 1.81
C LEU A 217 7.46 14.31 1.47
N LEU A 218 6.14 14.35 1.30
CA LEU A 218 5.34 15.56 1.20
C LEU A 218 4.21 15.47 2.23
N VAL A 219 4.14 16.45 3.12
CA VAL A 219 3.02 16.65 4.05
C VAL A 219 2.48 18.05 3.85
N ASP A 220 1.25 18.13 3.36
CA ASP A 220 0.51 19.35 3.14
C ASP A 220 -0.68 19.39 4.11
N ARG A 221 -0.72 20.40 4.97
CA ARG A 221 -1.80 20.65 5.92
C ARG A 221 -2.92 21.41 5.23
N ASP A 222 -4.15 21.22 5.72
CA ASP A 222 -5.25 22.04 5.22
C ASP A 222 -5.01 23.51 5.60
N TYR A 223 -5.28 24.43 4.67
CA TYR A 223 -4.98 25.87 4.79
C TYR A 223 -5.68 26.56 5.98
N ILE A 224 -6.56 25.85 6.68
CA ILE A 224 -7.46 26.39 7.70
C ILE A 224 -6.76 26.60 9.07
N SER A 225 -5.64 25.92 9.38
CA SER A 225 -4.96 26.14 10.68
C SER A 225 -3.90 27.24 10.61
N ASN A 226 -4.21 28.38 11.22
CA ASN A 226 -3.38 29.59 11.29
C ASN A 226 -1.91 29.33 11.68
N ASN A 227 -1.04 30.14 11.06
CA ASN A 227 0.42 30.07 10.98
C ASN A 227 1.20 30.30 12.31
N THR A 228 1.18 29.39 13.28
CA THR A 228 2.06 29.52 14.48
C THR A 228 2.65 28.22 15.03
N THR A 229 3.03 27.27 14.16
CA THR A 229 3.68 26.03 14.64
C THR A 229 5.12 25.90 14.14
N THR A 230 6.08 26.11 15.05
CA THR A 230 7.50 25.87 14.85
C THR A 230 7.82 24.37 14.86
N ILE A 231 8.70 23.95 13.94
CA ILE A 231 9.30 22.61 13.89
C ILE A 231 10.72 22.78 14.42
N TRP A 232 11.15 21.96 15.37
CA TRP A 232 12.41 22.20 16.13
C TRP A 232 12.49 23.55 16.83
N LYS A 233 11.34 24.17 17.19
CA LYS A 233 11.30 25.56 17.67
C LYS A 233 11.83 26.60 16.66
N LEU A 234 12.10 26.20 15.42
CA LEU A 234 12.50 27.05 14.31
C LEU A 234 11.28 27.41 13.45
N ASN A 235 11.28 28.63 12.92
CA ASN A 235 10.24 29.05 12.00
C ASN A 235 10.33 28.22 10.70
N PRO A 236 9.20 27.89 10.03
CA PRO A 236 9.24 27.20 8.75
C PRO A 236 10.19 27.86 7.74
N SER A 237 10.28 29.19 7.72
CA SER A 237 11.23 29.95 6.88
C SER A 237 12.71 29.65 7.16
N GLU A 238 13.08 29.31 8.40
CA GLU A 238 14.45 28.96 8.81
C GLU A 238 14.83 27.53 8.45
N LEU A 239 13.85 26.67 8.17
CA LEU A 239 14.04 25.29 7.75
C LEU A 239 14.16 25.13 6.23
N ARG A 240 13.74 26.14 5.47
CA ARG A 240 13.69 26.07 4.01
C ARG A 240 15.09 25.98 3.42
N GLY A 241 15.35 24.93 2.64
CA GLY A 241 16.64 24.70 1.99
C GLY A 241 17.71 24.09 2.90
N ASN A 242 17.38 23.76 4.16
CA ASN A 242 18.35 23.13 5.05
C ASN A 242 18.63 21.69 4.64
N VAL A 243 19.91 21.35 4.66
CA VAL A 243 20.39 19.99 4.46
C VAL A 243 20.70 19.38 5.82
N ILE A 244 19.95 18.35 6.20
CA ILE A 244 20.18 17.58 7.42
C ILE A 244 20.79 16.22 7.06
N ARG A 245 21.55 15.61 7.98
CA ARG A 245 22.13 14.27 7.80
C ARG A 245 21.61 13.32 8.86
N THR A 246 21.60 12.02 8.51
CA THR A 246 21.44 10.94 9.50
C THR A 246 22.64 10.89 10.43
N ASN A 247 22.44 10.37 11.63
CA ASN A 247 23.48 10.30 12.67
C ASN A 247 24.67 9.41 12.25
N ASP A 248 24.41 8.41 11.43
CA ASP A 248 25.43 7.54 10.82
C ASP A 248 26.11 8.17 9.60
N GLY A 249 25.68 9.36 9.17
CA GLY A 249 26.22 10.08 8.01
C GLY A 249 25.85 9.49 6.65
N THR A 250 25.10 8.38 6.59
CA THR A 250 24.86 7.63 5.33
C THR A 250 23.90 8.32 4.37
N LYS A 251 23.03 9.20 4.88
CA LYS A 251 22.04 9.92 4.08
C LYS A 251 21.97 11.39 4.46
N LYS A 252 21.63 12.20 3.46
CA LYS A 252 21.28 13.61 3.64
C LYS A 252 19.86 13.86 3.15
N ALA A 253 19.20 14.84 3.73
CA ALA A 253 17.89 15.26 3.30
C ALA A 253 17.81 16.78 3.16
N THR A 254 17.23 17.24 2.06
CA THR A 254 16.88 18.64 1.85
C THR A 254 15.43 18.84 2.26
N ILE A 255 15.19 19.77 3.18
CA ILE A 255 13.86 20.11 3.65
C ILE A 255 13.42 21.42 3.02
N ASN A 256 12.25 21.42 2.39
CA ASN A 256 11.57 22.60 1.90
C ASN A 256 10.27 22.79 2.66
N THR A 257 9.99 24.04 3.00
CA THR A 257 8.80 24.43 3.74
C THR A 257 8.16 25.61 3.01
N SER A 258 6.83 25.57 2.90
CA SER A 258 6.00 26.67 2.44
C SER A 258 4.73 26.75 3.29
N SER A 259 3.87 27.74 3.06
CA SER A 259 2.60 27.89 3.80
C SER A 259 1.82 26.57 3.83
N GLY A 260 1.73 25.94 5.00
CA GLY A 260 1.03 24.66 5.21
C GLY A 260 1.77 23.39 4.78
N ARG A 261 2.88 23.48 4.04
CA ARG A 261 3.50 22.33 3.36
C ARG A 261 4.95 22.09 3.77
N ILE A 262 5.30 20.81 3.87
CA ILE A 262 6.66 20.33 4.12
C ILE A 262 7.01 19.27 3.09
N GLU A 263 8.17 19.46 2.49
CA GLU A 263 8.79 18.51 1.61
C GLU A 263 10.15 18.12 2.14
N MET A 264 10.49 16.85 1.97
CA MET A 264 11.79 16.30 2.31
C MET A 264 12.24 15.38 1.19
N TYR A 265 13.43 15.67 0.65
CA TYR A 265 14.09 14.87 -0.37
C TYR A 265 15.29 14.20 0.26
N VAL A 266 15.34 12.86 0.22
CA VAL A 266 16.42 12.08 0.84
C VAL A 266 17.34 11.53 -0.26
N THR A 267 18.64 11.70 -0.08
CA THR A 267 19.67 11.20 -0.98
C THR A 267 20.76 10.47 -0.18
N PRO A 268 21.34 9.38 -0.71
CA PRO A 268 22.55 8.79 -0.14
C PRO A 268 23.69 9.81 -0.13
N VAL A 269 24.57 9.72 0.87
CA VAL A 269 25.87 10.40 0.86
C VAL A 269 26.87 9.38 0.32
N GLU A 270 27.49 9.67 -0.81
CA GLU A 270 28.57 8.87 -1.40
C GLU A 270 29.80 8.82 -0.48
#